data_AF-A0A7C1WHZ1-F1
#
_entry.id   AF-A0A7C1WHZ1-F1
#
_cell.length_a   1.000
_cell.length_b   1.000
_cell.length_c   1.000
_cell.angle_alpha   90.00
_cell.angle_beta   90.00
_cell.angle_gamma   90.00
#
_symmetry.space_group_name_H-M   'P 1'
#
loop_
_entity.id
_entity.type
_entity.pdbx_description
1 polymer ?
#
loop_
_entity_poly.entity_id
_entity_poly.type
_entity_poly.pdbx_seq_one_letter_code
_entity_poly.pdbx_strand_id
1 'polypeptide(L)'
;GLPPQWSLDEAMMRAAEVEQVLRSGDSAEFINQMYGNEPAQWSAQLSGWGRLRFITNCFTRLRFCDEQGRLELNEKGAPGNQPDGYRPWFELRDHQCDHQQILFGHWSTLKMRLPGNVHALDTGCVWGGRLSALRIDGEPQWTDVMCRIICDPNG
;
A
#
# COMPACT_ATOMS: atom_id res chain seq x y z
N GLY A 1 1.02 0.52 -1.20
CA GLY A 1 1.10 1.99 -0.97
C GLY A 1 2.35 2.56 -1.62
N LEU A 2 2.58 3.87 -1.51
CA LEU A 2 3.75 4.56 -2.05
C LEU A 2 4.50 5.29 -0.93
N PRO A 3 5.72 4.89 -0.53
CA PRO A 3 6.44 5.56 0.55
C PRO A 3 6.80 7.00 0.14
N PRO A 4 6.95 7.94 1.09
CA PRO A 4 7.21 9.36 0.80
C PRO A 4 8.56 9.61 0.13
N GLN A 5 9.51 8.69 0.32
CA GLN A 5 10.86 8.77 -0.25
C GLN A 5 10.96 8.40 -1.74
N TRP A 6 9.86 8.00 -2.39
CA TRP A 6 9.84 7.65 -3.81
C TRP A 6 8.96 8.60 -4.62
N SER A 7 9.53 9.11 -5.71
CA SER A 7 8.76 9.69 -6.81
C SER A 7 7.93 8.61 -7.53
N LEU A 8 6.99 9.03 -8.39
CA LEU A 8 6.23 8.08 -9.22
C LEU A 8 7.13 7.30 -10.17
N ASP A 9 8.10 7.96 -10.81
CA ASP A 9 9.07 7.30 -11.70
C ASP A 9 9.91 6.27 -10.95
N GLU A 10 10.34 6.61 -9.73
CA GLU A 10 11.06 5.67 -8.87
C GLU A 10 10.18 4.49 -8.49
N ALA A 11 8.92 4.72 -8.11
CA ALA A 11 7.98 3.65 -7.82
C ALA A 11 7.78 2.73 -9.04
N MET A 12 7.64 3.29 -10.25
CA MET A 12 7.54 2.50 -11.48
C MET A 12 8.80 1.66 -11.73
N MET A 13 9.99 2.24 -11.55
CA MET A 13 11.24 1.49 -11.65
C MET A 13 11.31 0.34 -10.62
N ARG A 14 10.91 0.58 -9.37
CA ARG A 14 10.89 -0.46 -8.32
C ARG A 14 9.86 -1.55 -8.61
N ALA A 15 8.69 -1.19 -9.14
CA ALA A 15 7.70 -2.16 -9.57
C ALA A 15 8.27 -3.09 -10.66
N ALA A 16 8.96 -2.53 -11.66
CA ALA A 16 9.61 -3.29 -12.71
C ALA A 16 10.65 -4.30 -12.17
N GLU A 17 11.41 -3.96 -11.13
CA GLU A 17 12.36 -4.87 -10.49
C GLU A 17 11.68 -6.13 -9.92
N VAL A 18 10.60 -5.95 -9.15
CA VAL A 18 9.86 -7.08 -8.56
C VAL A 18 9.13 -7.87 -9.63
N GLU A 19 8.53 -7.18 -10.59
CA GLU A 19 7.86 -7.79 -11.73
C GLU A 19 8.79 -8.68 -12.57
N GLN A 20 10.03 -8.24 -12.78
CA GLN A 20 11.02 -9.02 -13.52
C GLN A 20 11.30 -10.37 -12.85
N VAL A 21 11.44 -10.37 -11.52
CA VAL A 21 11.69 -11.60 -10.74
C VAL A 21 10.46 -12.48 -10.69
N LEU A 22 9.26 -11.90 -10.57
CA LEU A 22 8.00 -12.65 -10.63
C LEU A 22 7.78 -13.34 -11.98
N ARG A 23 8.34 -12.80 -13.07
CA ARG A 23 8.28 -13.39 -14.42
C ARG A 23 9.49 -14.27 -14.75
N SER A 24 10.48 -14.38 -13.88
CA SER A 24 11.69 -15.18 -14.10
C SER A 24 11.54 -16.61 -13.56
N GLY A 25 12.57 -17.42 -13.78
CA GLY A 25 12.69 -18.75 -13.17
C GLY A 25 12.84 -18.73 -11.65
N ASP A 26 13.17 -17.58 -11.06
CA ASP A 26 13.44 -17.43 -9.62
C ASP A 26 12.18 -17.06 -8.82
N SER A 27 11.02 -16.95 -9.47
CA SER A 27 9.76 -16.52 -8.84
C SER A 27 9.38 -17.33 -7.59
N ALA A 28 9.55 -18.66 -7.62
CA ALA A 28 9.27 -19.53 -6.49
C ALA A 28 10.21 -19.27 -5.30
N GLU A 29 11.51 -19.07 -5.58
CA GLU A 29 12.48 -18.72 -4.54
C GLU A 29 12.16 -17.34 -3.95
N PHE A 30 11.86 -16.38 -4.81
CA PHE A 30 11.47 -15.04 -4.38
C PHE A 30 10.23 -15.05 -3.49
N ILE A 31 9.18 -15.81 -3.83
CA ILE A 31 7.96 -15.94 -3.00
C ILE A 31 8.30 -16.49 -1.61
N ASN A 32 9.26 -17.41 -1.51
CA ASN A 32 9.71 -17.91 -0.20
C ASN A 32 10.50 -16.85 0.59
N GLN A 33 11.22 -15.97 -0.10
CA GLN A 33 12.08 -14.94 0.51
C GLN A 33 11.36 -13.60 0.77
N MET A 34 10.25 -13.32 0.10
CA MET A 34 9.56 -12.02 0.17
C MET A 34 8.84 -11.78 1.50
N TYR A 35 8.62 -12.82 2.31
CA TYR A 35 8.03 -12.64 3.63
C TYR A 35 9.03 -12.08 4.62
N GLY A 36 8.55 -11.19 5.49
CA GLY A 36 9.34 -10.52 6.52
C GLY A 36 9.06 -9.02 6.58
N ASN A 37 9.47 -8.40 7.68
CA ASN A 37 9.29 -6.97 7.91
C ASN A 37 10.57 -6.16 7.69
N GLU A 38 11.72 -6.83 7.60
CA GLU A 38 13.02 -6.20 7.39
C GLU A 38 13.55 -6.38 5.96
N PRO A 39 14.22 -5.37 5.38
CA PRO A 39 14.53 -4.08 5.98
C PRO A 39 13.30 -3.17 6.09
N ALA A 40 13.23 -2.35 7.14
CA ALA A 40 12.14 -1.39 7.33
C ALA A 40 12.37 -0.02 6.68
N GLN A 41 13.58 0.30 6.21
CA GLN A 41 13.90 1.59 5.61
C GLN A 41 14.57 1.44 4.25
N TRP A 42 14.20 2.31 3.30
CA TRP A 42 14.80 2.30 1.96
C TRP A 42 16.24 2.76 2.00
N SER A 43 17.06 2.12 1.18
CA SER A 43 18.42 2.58 0.87
C SER A 43 18.76 2.15 -0.55
N ALA A 44 19.39 3.05 -1.31
CA ALA A 44 19.86 2.73 -2.66
C ALA A 44 20.91 1.59 -2.68
N GLN A 45 21.54 1.33 -1.53
CA GLN A 45 22.53 0.27 -1.33
C GLN A 45 21.88 -1.10 -1.03
N LEU A 46 20.56 -1.16 -0.80
CA LEU A 46 19.86 -2.43 -0.69
C LEU A 46 19.99 -3.22 -2.00
N SER A 47 20.30 -4.51 -1.87
CA SER A 47 20.44 -5.46 -2.98
C SER A 47 19.76 -6.80 -2.69
N GLY A 48 19.62 -7.64 -3.71
CA GLY A 48 19.09 -8.99 -3.60
C GLY A 48 17.70 -9.06 -2.94
N TRP A 49 17.46 -10.09 -2.14
CA TRP A 49 16.15 -10.34 -1.51
C TRP A 49 15.69 -9.24 -0.56
N GLY A 50 16.61 -8.60 0.18
CA GLY A 50 16.25 -7.50 1.08
C GLY A 50 15.66 -6.30 0.33
N ARG A 51 16.24 -5.97 -0.84
CA ARG A 51 15.71 -4.93 -1.72
C ARG A 51 14.32 -5.27 -2.25
N LEU A 52 14.17 -6.47 -2.83
CA LEU A 52 12.89 -6.90 -3.40
C LEU A 52 11.79 -7.04 -2.34
N ARG A 53 12.16 -7.48 -1.14
CA ARG A 53 11.25 -7.55 0.02
C ARG A 53 10.77 -6.17 0.45
N PHE A 54 11.68 -5.19 0.59
CA PHE A 54 11.30 -3.81 0.90
C PHE A 54 10.28 -3.30 -0.12
N ILE A 55 10.61 -3.46 -1.41
CA ILE A 55 9.75 -3.00 -2.49
C ILE A 55 8.37 -3.64 -2.44
N THR A 56 8.33 -4.94 -2.22
CA THR A 56 7.09 -5.69 -2.12
C THR A 56 6.27 -5.25 -0.92
N ASN A 57 6.89 -5.03 0.24
CA ASN A 57 6.23 -4.50 1.43
C ASN A 57 5.61 -3.12 1.18
N CYS A 58 6.32 -2.24 0.47
CA CYS A 58 5.78 -0.94 0.07
C CYS A 58 4.51 -1.10 -0.76
N PHE A 59 4.54 -1.88 -1.85
CA PHE A 59 3.39 -1.98 -2.75
C PHE A 59 2.21 -2.73 -2.16
N THR A 60 2.46 -3.78 -1.38
CA THR A 60 1.41 -4.74 -0.96
C THR A 60 0.92 -4.59 0.47
N ARG A 61 1.72 -3.97 1.36
CA ARG A 61 1.46 -4.00 2.82
C ARG A 61 1.52 -2.64 3.51
N LEU A 62 2.08 -1.62 2.88
CA LEU A 62 2.30 -0.31 3.48
C LEU A 62 1.01 0.37 3.93
N ARG A 63 0.92 0.64 5.23
CA ARG A 63 -0.13 1.44 5.86
C ARG A 63 0.45 2.71 6.45
N PHE A 64 1.39 2.54 7.37
CA PHE A 64 2.02 3.63 8.09
C PHE A 64 3.52 3.71 7.77
N CYS A 65 4.07 4.93 7.77
CA CYS A 65 5.51 5.16 7.81
C CYS A 65 5.85 6.42 8.63
N ASP A 66 7.12 6.59 8.99
CA ASP A 66 7.62 7.83 9.59
C ASP A 66 8.06 8.84 8.52
N GLU A 67 8.47 10.04 8.96
CA GLU A 67 8.97 11.11 8.09
C GLU A 67 10.21 10.72 7.27
N GLN A 68 10.97 9.72 7.74
CA GLN A 68 12.15 9.20 7.06
C GLN A 68 11.82 8.02 6.15
N GLY A 69 10.53 7.70 5.99
CA GLY A 69 10.02 6.64 5.12
C GLY A 69 10.28 5.22 5.65
N ARG A 70 10.53 5.06 6.95
CA ARG A 70 10.57 3.76 7.62
C ARG A 70 9.16 3.18 7.72
N LEU A 71 9.00 1.93 7.33
CA LEU A 71 7.71 1.24 7.29
C LEU A 71 7.32 0.73 8.67
N GLU A 72 6.05 0.92 9.05
CA GLU A 72 5.42 0.17 10.14
C GLU A 72 4.48 -0.89 9.54
N LEU A 73 4.83 -2.16 9.76
CA LEU A 73 4.20 -3.32 9.12
C LEU A 73 3.45 -4.23 10.10
N ASN A 74 3.52 -3.96 11.40
CA ASN A 74 2.81 -4.72 12.44
C ASN A 74 1.42 -4.16 12.68
N GLU A 75 1.27 -2.83 12.67
CA GLU A 75 -0.03 -2.18 12.84
C GLU A 75 -0.91 -2.33 11.59
N LYS A 76 -2.16 -2.78 11.78
CA LYS A 76 -3.11 -3.11 10.71
C LYS A 76 -4.46 -2.41 10.86
N GLY A 77 -4.68 -1.74 11.98
CA GLY A 77 -5.89 -1.04 12.36
C GLY A 77 -6.08 0.28 11.61
N ALA A 78 -7.13 0.99 12.02
CA ALA A 78 -7.42 2.33 11.51
C ALA A 78 -6.39 3.36 12.04
N PRO A 79 -6.21 4.50 11.36
CA PRO A 79 -5.45 5.63 11.89
C PRO A 79 -5.90 5.98 13.32
N GLY A 80 -4.93 6.28 14.18
CA GLY A 80 -5.09 6.49 15.63
C GLY A 80 -4.48 5.37 16.50
N ASN A 81 -4.15 4.21 15.91
CA ASN A 81 -3.53 3.08 16.63
C ASN A 81 -2.03 2.93 16.35
N GLN A 82 -1.47 3.69 15.40
CA GLN A 82 -0.06 3.60 15.04
C GLN A 82 0.86 4.14 16.14
N PRO A 83 2.12 3.68 16.20
CA PRO A 83 3.11 4.22 17.13
C PRO A 83 3.38 5.71 16.91
N ASP A 84 3.86 6.39 17.96
CA ASP A 84 4.27 7.79 17.88
C ASP A 84 5.30 8.03 16.76
N GLY A 85 5.11 9.10 16.00
CA GLY A 85 5.96 9.46 14.86
C GLY A 85 5.56 8.81 13.53
N TYR A 86 4.68 7.80 13.54
CA TYR A 86 4.15 7.18 12.33
C TYR A 86 2.83 7.83 11.90
N ARG A 87 2.66 7.95 10.58
CA ARG A 87 1.44 8.48 9.95
C ARG A 87 1.05 7.62 8.74
N PRO A 88 -0.23 7.65 8.32
CA PRO A 88 -0.63 7.05 7.05
C PRO A 88 0.29 7.53 5.92
N TRP A 89 0.78 6.61 5.08
CA TRP A 89 1.82 6.91 4.09
C TRP A 89 1.47 8.09 3.17
N PHE A 90 0.19 8.28 2.86
CA PHE A 90 -0.30 9.32 1.96
C PHE A 90 -0.32 10.71 2.59
N GLU A 91 -0.31 10.83 3.93
CA GLU A 91 -0.19 12.12 4.62
C GLU A 91 1.23 12.67 4.60
N LEU A 92 2.21 11.79 4.36
CA LEU A 92 3.63 12.13 4.30
C LEU A 92 4.11 12.44 2.89
N ARG A 93 3.25 12.26 1.87
CA ARG A 93 3.59 12.62 0.50
C ARG A 93 3.28 14.09 0.29
N ASP A 94 4.23 14.80 -0.30
CA ASP A 94 3.99 16.17 -0.72
C ASP A 94 2.96 16.15 -1.87
N HIS A 95 1.77 16.69 -1.58
CA HIS A 95 0.66 16.79 -2.52
C HIS A 95 1.01 17.59 -3.79
N GLN A 96 2.12 18.33 -3.76
CA GLN A 96 2.54 19.20 -4.87
C GLN A 96 3.18 18.46 -6.06
N CYS A 97 3.63 17.21 -5.88
CA CYS A 97 4.24 16.42 -6.96
C CYS A 97 3.31 15.36 -7.57
N ASP A 98 2.13 15.13 -6.99
CA ASP A 98 1.16 14.11 -7.41
C ASP A 98 -0.12 14.77 -7.95
N HIS A 99 -0.08 15.44 -9.09
CA HIS A 99 -1.31 15.80 -9.84
C HIS A 99 -2.12 14.56 -10.27
N GLN A 100 -1.56 13.38 -10.10
CA GLN A 100 -2.17 12.10 -10.42
C GLN A 100 -3.16 11.67 -9.34
N GLN A 101 -4.23 11.01 -9.77
CA GLN A 101 -5.12 10.28 -8.87
C GLN A 101 -4.41 8.98 -8.44
N ILE A 102 -4.23 8.78 -7.14
CA ILE A 102 -3.65 7.56 -6.58
C ILE A 102 -4.77 6.70 -6.02
N LEU A 103 -5.01 5.55 -6.64
CA LEU A 103 -6.00 4.58 -6.19
C LEU A 103 -5.27 3.39 -5.54
N PHE A 104 -5.73 2.95 -4.36
CA PHE A 104 -5.16 1.78 -3.70
C PHE A 104 -6.21 0.96 -2.95
N GLY A 105 -5.91 -0.31 -2.67
CA GLY A 105 -6.83 -1.20 -1.96
C GLY A 105 -6.12 -2.37 -1.29
N HIS A 106 -5.89 -2.25 0.01
CA HIS A 106 -5.39 -3.32 0.91
C HIS A 106 -5.59 -2.99 2.40
N TRP A 107 -6.20 -1.83 2.70
CA TRP A 107 -6.31 -1.27 4.03
C TRP A 107 -7.79 -1.03 4.40
N SER A 108 -8.54 -2.12 4.47
CA SER A 108 -9.98 -2.13 4.75
C SER A 108 -10.40 -1.40 6.04
N THR A 109 -9.54 -1.35 7.05
CA THR A 109 -9.78 -0.65 8.32
C THR A 109 -9.74 0.87 8.21
N LEU A 110 -9.19 1.40 7.11
CA LEU A 110 -9.20 2.83 6.85
C LEU A 110 -10.63 3.37 6.71
N LYS A 111 -11.55 2.61 6.09
CA LYS A 111 -13.00 2.87 5.94
C LYS A 111 -13.40 4.29 5.48
N MET A 112 -12.45 5.09 5.03
CA MET A 112 -12.63 6.50 4.71
C MET A 112 -12.43 6.73 3.22
N ARG A 113 -13.31 7.55 2.65
CA ARG A 113 -13.02 8.25 1.39
C ARG A 113 -12.16 9.44 1.76
N LEU A 114 -10.90 9.41 1.33
CA LEU A 114 -9.97 10.48 1.62
C LEU A 114 -10.29 11.69 0.73
N PRO A 115 -10.19 12.93 1.24
CA PRO A 115 -10.25 14.11 0.39
C PRO A 115 -9.00 14.22 -0.49
N GLY A 116 -9.10 14.91 -1.63
CA GLY A 116 -7.97 15.17 -2.52
C GLY A 116 -7.81 14.13 -3.63
N ASN A 117 -6.56 13.75 -3.91
CA ASN A 117 -6.19 12.91 -5.06
C ASN A 117 -5.86 11.46 -4.68
N VAL A 118 -6.01 11.06 -3.43
CA VAL A 118 -5.75 9.69 -2.96
C VAL A 118 -7.07 9.00 -2.63
N HIS A 119 -7.32 7.81 -3.18
CA HIS A 119 -8.58 7.09 -3.05
C HIS A 119 -8.35 5.66 -2.57
N ALA A 120 -8.93 5.32 -1.42
CA ALA A 120 -8.91 3.98 -0.87
C ALA A 120 -10.14 3.19 -1.32
N LEU A 121 -9.94 2.22 -2.21
CA LEU A 121 -11.00 1.37 -2.77
C LEU A 121 -11.35 0.18 -1.89
N ASP A 122 -10.45 -0.24 -1.00
CA ASP A 122 -10.70 -1.35 -0.08
C ASP A 122 -11.61 -0.89 1.07
N THR A 123 -12.91 -1.14 0.89
CA THR A 123 -13.95 -0.91 1.90
C THR A 123 -14.38 -2.20 2.59
N GLY A 124 -13.52 -3.23 2.59
CA GLY A 124 -13.68 -4.42 3.42
C GLY A 124 -14.84 -5.34 3.05
N CYS A 125 -15.13 -5.53 1.75
CA CYS A 125 -16.21 -6.39 1.26
C CYS A 125 -16.27 -7.77 1.94
N VAL A 126 -15.12 -8.47 2.04
CA VAL A 126 -15.05 -9.82 2.64
C VAL A 126 -15.42 -9.86 4.14
N TRP A 127 -15.29 -8.72 4.81
CA TRP A 127 -15.60 -8.51 6.24
C TRP A 127 -17.04 -8.00 6.45
N GLY A 128 -17.92 -8.08 5.45
CA GLY A 128 -19.27 -7.52 5.50
C GLY A 128 -19.34 -6.01 5.26
N GLY A 129 -18.26 -5.42 4.73
CA GLY A 129 -18.25 -4.05 4.26
C GLY A 129 -18.89 -3.92 2.87
N ARG A 130 -18.26 -3.13 2.00
CA ARG A 130 -18.76 -2.86 0.65
C ARG A 130 -17.73 -3.25 -0.41
N LEU A 131 -18.21 -3.61 -1.59
CA LEU A 131 -17.41 -3.61 -2.82
C LEU A 131 -17.61 -2.25 -3.48
N SER A 132 -16.52 -1.50 -3.63
CA SER A 132 -16.55 -0.10 -4.08
C SER A 132 -15.86 0.06 -5.43
N ALA A 133 -16.40 0.96 -6.25
CA ALA A 133 -15.84 1.35 -7.53
C ALA A 133 -15.80 2.89 -7.61
N LEU A 134 -14.76 3.42 -8.24
CA LEU A 134 -14.59 4.85 -8.47
C LEU A 134 -14.47 5.11 -9.98
N ARG A 135 -15.29 6.03 -10.49
CA ARG A 135 -15.17 6.56 -11.85
C ARG A 135 -13.95 7.48 -11.95
N ILE A 136 -13.09 7.26 -12.96
CA ILE A 136 -11.81 7.99 -13.14
C ILE A 136 -11.73 8.80 -14.45
N ASP A 137 -12.68 8.62 -15.36
CA ASP A 137 -12.74 9.29 -16.67
C ASP A 137 -13.53 10.63 -16.62
N GLY A 138 -13.62 11.24 -15.45
CA GLY A 138 -14.38 12.47 -15.19
C GLY A 138 -14.34 12.85 -13.71
N GLU A 139 -15.38 13.53 -13.23
CA GLU A 139 -15.50 13.80 -11.80
C GLU A 139 -15.58 12.48 -11.01
N PRO A 140 -14.78 12.33 -9.92
CA PRO A 140 -14.80 11.14 -9.08
C PRO A 140 -16.20 10.82 -8.55
N GLN A 141 -16.77 9.70 -9.01
CA GLN A 141 -18.08 9.22 -8.57
C GLN A 141 -17.95 7.82 -8.01
N TRP A 142 -18.41 7.64 -6.77
CA TRP A 142 -18.36 6.37 -6.06
C TRP A 142 -19.64 5.57 -6.30
N THR A 143 -19.47 4.27 -6.56
CA THR A 143 -20.56 3.29 -6.60
C THR A 143 -20.18 2.11 -5.75
N ASP A 144 -21.06 1.71 -4.83
CA ASP A 144 -20.76 0.66 -3.87
C ASP A 144 -21.92 -0.33 -3.73
N VAL A 145 -21.61 -1.62 -3.59
CA VAL A 145 -22.58 -2.68 -3.31
C VAL A 145 -22.29 -3.28 -1.94
N MET A 146 -23.34 -3.50 -1.13
CA MET A 146 -23.19 -4.21 0.16
C MET A 146 -22.76 -5.65 -0.07
N CYS A 147 -21.72 -6.08 0.64
CA CYS A 147 -21.24 -7.45 0.59
C CYS A 147 -21.84 -8.28 1.73
N ARG A 148 -21.96 -9.59 1.49
CA ARG A 148 -22.20 -10.54 2.57
C ARG A 148 -20.89 -10.79 3.32
N ILE A 149 -20.97 -11.07 4.61
CA ILE A 149 -19.81 -11.52 5.38
C ILE A 149 -19.39 -12.88 4.81
N ILE A 150 -18.14 -13.00 4.38
CA ILE A 150 -17.56 -14.25 3.87
C ILE A 150 -16.44 -14.73 4.82
N CYS A 151 -15.81 -13.82 5.56
CA CYS A 151 -14.78 -14.13 6.56
C CYS A 151 -15.22 -13.66 7.94
N ASP A 152 -15.11 -14.53 8.96
CA ASP A 152 -15.33 -14.16 10.35
C ASP A 152 -14.21 -13.19 10.79
N PRO A 153 -14.53 -11.96 11.25
CA PRO A 153 -13.52 -11.05 11.78
C PRO A 153 -12.78 -11.58 13.02
N ASN A 154 -13.24 -12.68 13.63
CA ASN A 154 -12.62 -13.31 14.81
C ASN A 154 -11.91 -14.64 14.53
N GLY A 155 -11.93 -15.15 13.30
CA GLY A 155 -11.33 -16.43 12.92
C GLY A 155 -12.33 -17.57 12.84
#